data_AF-A0A3C1RKR8-F1
#
_entry.id   AF-A0A3C1RKR8-F1
#
_cell.length_a   1.000
_cell.length_b   1.000
_cell.length_c   1.000
_cell.angle_alpha   90.00
_cell.angle_beta   90.00
_cell.angle_gamma   90.00
#
_symmetry.space_group_name_H-M   'P 1'
#
loop_
_entity.id
_entity.type
_entity.pdbx_description
1 polymer ?
#
loop_
_entity_poly.entity_id
_entity_poly.type
_entity_poly.pdbx_seq_one_letter_code
_entity_poly.pdbx_strand_id
1 'polypeptide(L)'
;MENSEIDFSQQDPEVLLNLVLTKLEQGDFQQRWEISKILPDLGIIALEPLLNILQDETADVEMRWFVARILGNFKSELIIEPLINLLKNAKIEATEAEISLQEITTFTLAGFGISAIAPLTQLLEKADSKLLATQALAQIRHSEIITPLLTVVNDPNPRIRAIAIEALGSFHDPRVIPILLEALTDPVADVRKQAVIGLGVRLDLLENINLVEKLKPLLWDIRPEVCQQTQLALARLKTDEAATALFEQVQSPSVPLSLKIDGVRSLGWIETPASLNYLQEILLTFDPKFNLNLSQITTEEINLIQEVIQCIGRIETLELREQATQILIDLLNNNYPAISEPKIKQFIALGLGKLGLIAAINPLINLLVDPNPSVRLHSISALKKIEPQPT
;
A
#
# COMPACT_ATOMS: atom_id res chain seq x y z
N MET A 1 12.35 -9.13 -45.62
CA MET A 1 12.79 -10.54 -45.58
C MET A 1 11.86 -11.25 -44.62
N GLU A 2 11.33 -12.39 -45.05
CA GLU A 2 10.05 -12.99 -44.65
C GLU A 2 9.89 -13.22 -43.14
N ASN A 3 8.83 -12.64 -42.56
CA ASN A 3 8.14 -13.20 -41.41
C ASN A 3 7.42 -14.47 -41.89
N SER A 4 8.13 -15.58 -42.01
CA SER A 4 7.47 -16.89 -42.08
C SER A 4 7.00 -17.24 -40.67
N GLU A 5 5.68 -17.25 -40.48
CA GLU A 5 5.06 -18.01 -39.40
C GLU A 5 5.50 -19.46 -39.57
N ILE A 6 6.46 -19.89 -38.75
CA ILE A 6 6.95 -21.26 -38.76
C ILE A 6 5.80 -22.13 -38.27
N ASP A 7 5.33 -23.04 -39.13
CA ASP A 7 4.38 -24.06 -38.73
C ASP A 7 5.08 -25.08 -37.82
N PHE A 8 4.92 -24.88 -36.52
CA PHE A 8 5.54 -25.69 -35.47
C PHE A 8 4.93 -27.09 -35.31
N SER A 9 3.89 -27.43 -36.08
CA SER A 9 3.11 -28.65 -35.86
C SER A 9 3.64 -29.92 -36.57
N GLN A 10 4.69 -29.81 -37.40
CA GLN A 10 5.15 -30.92 -38.27
C GLN A 10 6.66 -31.24 -38.24
N GLN A 11 7.44 -30.65 -37.32
CA GLN A 11 8.89 -30.88 -37.26
C GLN A 11 9.28 -31.87 -36.15
N ASP A 12 10.36 -32.63 -36.39
CA ASP A 12 11.02 -33.46 -35.37
C ASP A 12 11.39 -32.59 -34.15
N PRO A 13 11.01 -32.98 -32.92
CA PRO A 13 11.30 -32.22 -31.71
C PRO A 13 12.77 -31.79 -31.55
N GLU A 14 13.74 -32.61 -32.00
CA GLU A 14 15.16 -32.26 -31.93
C GLU A 14 15.56 -31.17 -32.94
N VAL A 15 15.00 -31.22 -34.16
CA VAL A 15 15.24 -30.21 -35.20
C VAL A 15 14.61 -28.88 -34.78
N LEU A 16 13.40 -28.94 -34.24
CA LEU A 16 12.70 -27.77 -33.71
C LEU A 16 13.47 -27.15 -32.54
N LEU A 17 13.97 -27.97 -31.60
CA LEU A 17 14.79 -27.52 -30.48
C LEU A 17 16.05 -26.77 -30.95
N ASN A 18 16.81 -27.33 -31.89
CA ASN A 18 18.02 -26.69 -32.42
C ASN A 18 17.72 -25.35 -33.09
N LEU A 19 16.64 -25.27 -33.88
CA LEU A 19 16.21 -24.02 -34.52
C LEU A 19 15.84 -22.95 -33.49
N VAL A 20 15.09 -23.37 -32.48
CA VAL A 20 14.62 -22.51 -31.38
C VAL A 20 15.79 -22.00 -30.53
N LEU A 21 16.76 -22.86 -30.18
CA LEU A 21 17.97 -22.46 -29.45
C LEU A 21 18.84 -21.49 -30.26
N THR A 22 19.03 -21.76 -31.56
CA THR A 22 19.79 -20.86 -32.45
C THR A 22 19.16 -19.46 -32.51
N LYS A 23 17.83 -19.39 -32.59
CA LYS A 23 17.13 -18.11 -32.58
C LYS A 23 17.10 -17.46 -31.19
N LEU A 24 17.17 -18.22 -30.09
CA LEU A 24 17.33 -17.65 -28.76
C LEU A 24 18.68 -16.95 -28.62
N GLU A 25 19.74 -17.56 -29.16
CA GLU A 25 21.10 -16.99 -29.20
C GLU A 25 21.16 -15.74 -30.08
N GLN A 26 20.73 -15.86 -31.34
CA GLN A 26 21.01 -14.86 -32.39
C GLN A 26 19.87 -13.88 -32.64
N GLY A 27 18.69 -14.12 -32.06
CA GLY A 27 17.48 -13.35 -32.34
C GLY A 27 17.41 -12.03 -31.56
N ASP A 28 16.62 -11.10 -32.10
CA ASP A 28 16.26 -9.87 -31.39
C ASP A 28 15.29 -10.15 -30.22
N PHE A 29 15.00 -9.13 -29.41
CA PHE A 29 14.11 -9.25 -28.26
C PHE A 29 12.74 -9.85 -28.62
N GLN A 30 12.16 -9.45 -29.76
CA GLN A 30 10.84 -9.94 -30.19
C GLN A 30 10.91 -11.43 -30.55
N GLN A 31 11.97 -11.84 -31.25
CA GLN A 31 12.21 -13.24 -31.60
C GLN A 31 12.43 -14.11 -30.36
N ARG A 32 13.26 -13.65 -29.41
CA ARG A 32 13.48 -14.32 -28.11
C ARG A 32 12.16 -14.46 -27.34
N TRP A 33 11.30 -13.44 -27.37
CA TRP A 33 9.99 -13.48 -26.73
C TRP A 33 9.05 -14.52 -27.34
N GLU A 34 8.92 -14.58 -28.66
CA GLU A 34 8.04 -15.57 -29.30
C GLU A 34 8.50 -17.00 -29.02
N ILE A 35 9.81 -17.24 -29.03
CA ILE A 35 10.40 -18.55 -28.74
C ILE A 35 10.19 -18.96 -27.29
N SER A 36 10.23 -18.01 -26.35
CA SER A 36 10.01 -18.28 -24.93
C SER A 36 8.66 -18.93 -24.62
N LYS A 37 7.67 -18.75 -25.52
CA LYS A 37 6.33 -19.34 -25.40
C LYS A 37 6.28 -20.81 -25.83
N ILE A 38 7.18 -21.24 -26.71
CA ILE A 38 7.18 -22.57 -27.34
C ILE A 38 8.07 -23.54 -26.56
N LEU A 39 9.20 -23.05 -26.05
CA LEU A 39 10.19 -23.86 -25.32
C LEU A 39 9.61 -24.74 -24.18
N PRO A 40 8.66 -24.26 -23.36
CA PRO A 40 8.07 -25.09 -22.32
C PRO A 40 7.31 -26.32 -22.85
N ASP A 41 6.70 -26.22 -24.03
CA ASP A 41 5.92 -27.31 -24.65
C ASP A 41 6.80 -28.43 -25.21
N LEU A 42 8.08 -28.14 -25.45
CA LEU A 42 9.08 -29.16 -25.81
C LEU A 42 9.45 -30.06 -24.62
N GLY A 43 9.13 -29.67 -23.39
CA GLY A 43 9.35 -30.49 -22.21
C GLY A 43 10.83 -30.79 -21.94
N ILE A 44 11.13 -32.01 -21.46
CA ILE A 44 12.46 -32.38 -20.92
C ILE A 44 13.60 -32.18 -21.93
N ILE A 45 13.35 -32.35 -23.23
CA ILE A 45 14.41 -32.17 -24.25
C ILE A 45 14.96 -30.74 -24.30
N ALA A 46 14.14 -29.74 -23.98
CA ALA A 46 14.59 -28.35 -23.91
C ALA A 46 15.26 -28.01 -22.56
N LEU A 47 15.01 -28.81 -21.52
CA LEU A 47 15.44 -28.49 -20.16
C LEU A 47 16.96 -28.49 -20.03
N GLU A 48 17.64 -29.55 -20.44
CA GLU A 48 19.09 -29.67 -20.28
C GLU A 48 19.88 -28.57 -21.04
N PRO A 49 19.58 -28.27 -22.33
CA PRO A 49 20.23 -27.15 -23.02
C PRO A 49 20.00 -25.80 -22.33
N LEU A 50 18.79 -25.53 -21.86
CA LEU A 50 18.46 -24.30 -21.16
C LEU A 50 19.21 -24.19 -19.82
N LEU A 51 19.32 -25.28 -19.06
CA LEU A 51 20.10 -25.30 -17.83
C LEU A 51 21.58 -25.04 -18.08
N ASN A 52 22.14 -25.58 -19.17
CA ASN A 52 23.52 -25.32 -19.56
C ASN A 52 23.75 -23.83 -19.89
N ILE A 53 22.85 -23.21 -20.65
CA ILE A 53 22.92 -21.75 -20.96
C ILE A 53 22.83 -20.93 -19.67
N LEU A 54 21.92 -21.27 -18.76
CA LEU A 54 21.73 -20.54 -17.50
C LEU A 54 23.02 -20.50 -16.66
N GLN A 55 23.73 -21.63 -16.62
CA GLN A 55 24.94 -21.82 -15.81
C GLN A 55 26.22 -21.33 -16.51
N ASP A 56 26.19 -21.06 -17.81
CA ASP A 56 27.34 -20.51 -18.52
C ASP A 56 27.56 -19.03 -18.15
N GLU A 57 28.58 -18.75 -17.35
CA GLU A 57 28.95 -17.39 -16.96
C GLU A 57 29.51 -16.56 -18.11
N THR A 58 29.91 -17.19 -19.22
CA THR A 58 30.40 -16.51 -20.43
C THR A 58 29.27 -16.13 -21.38
N ALA A 59 28.07 -16.70 -21.20
CA ALA A 59 26.91 -16.37 -21.99
C ALA A 59 26.41 -14.95 -21.72
N ASP A 60 25.79 -14.36 -22.74
CA ASP A 60 25.16 -13.04 -22.67
C ASP A 60 24.15 -12.98 -21.51
N VAL A 61 24.22 -11.90 -20.71
CA VAL A 61 23.40 -11.76 -19.50
C VAL A 61 21.91 -11.66 -19.86
N GLU A 62 21.58 -11.00 -20.97
CA GLU A 62 20.19 -10.95 -21.47
C GLU A 62 19.70 -12.34 -21.87
N MET A 63 20.55 -13.15 -22.52
CA MET A 63 20.22 -14.53 -22.86
C MET A 63 19.93 -15.37 -21.61
N ARG A 64 20.79 -15.27 -20.58
CA ARG A 64 20.57 -15.94 -19.29
C ARG A 64 19.27 -15.48 -18.62
N TRP A 65 18.94 -14.18 -18.76
CA TRP A 65 17.69 -13.61 -18.25
C TRP A 65 16.46 -14.25 -18.92
N PHE A 66 16.46 -14.37 -20.24
CA PHE A 66 15.38 -15.03 -20.98
C PHE A 66 15.24 -16.48 -20.55
N VAL A 67 16.36 -17.19 -20.43
CA VAL A 67 16.37 -18.59 -19.99
C VAL A 67 15.81 -18.74 -18.57
N ALA A 68 16.23 -17.92 -17.60
CA ALA A 68 15.70 -17.95 -16.23
C ALA A 68 14.18 -17.74 -16.20
N ARG A 69 13.65 -16.88 -17.07
CA ARG A 69 12.19 -16.67 -17.23
C ARG A 69 11.50 -17.90 -17.85
N ILE A 70 12.05 -18.44 -18.94
CA ILE A 70 11.51 -19.60 -19.65
C ILE A 70 11.41 -20.80 -18.72
N LEU A 71 12.47 -21.05 -17.95
CA LEU A 71 12.54 -22.14 -16.98
C LEU A 71 11.45 -22.04 -15.90
N GLY A 72 10.99 -20.85 -15.54
CA GLY A 72 9.87 -20.67 -14.61
C GLY A 72 8.52 -21.21 -15.11
N ASN A 73 8.39 -21.44 -16.42
CA ASN A 73 7.19 -22.05 -17.00
C ASN A 73 7.24 -23.59 -17.01
N PHE A 74 8.37 -24.19 -16.63
CA PHE A 74 8.52 -25.64 -16.53
C PHE A 74 8.09 -26.12 -15.15
N LYS A 75 7.37 -27.25 -15.10
CA LYS A 75 6.97 -27.91 -13.86
C LYS A 75 8.02 -28.92 -13.38
N SER A 76 9.27 -28.47 -13.24
CA SER A 76 10.38 -29.35 -12.84
C SER A 76 11.21 -28.75 -11.72
N GLU A 77 11.32 -29.48 -10.60
CA GLU A 77 12.13 -29.07 -9.45
C GLU A 77 13.64 -29.11 -9.74
N LEU A 78 14.06 -29.79 -10.82
CA LEU A 78 15.45 -29.82 -11.27
C LEU A 78 16.00 -28.42 -11.59
N ILE A 79 15.12 -27.44 -11.78
CA ILE A 79 15.44 -26.05 -12.12
C ILE A 79 15.85 -25.25 -10.88
N ILE A 80 15.40 -25.67 -9.70
CA ILE A 80 15.59 -24.91 -8.46
C ILE A 80 17.08 -24.78 -8.14
N GLU A 81 17.85 -25.86 -8.20
CA GLU A 81 19.28 -25.85 -7.85
C GLU A 81 20.11 -24.93 -8.77
N PRO A 82 19.95 -24.99 -10.11
CA PRO A 82 20.64 -24.07 -11.03
C PRO A 82 20.35 -22.59 -10.76
N LEU A 83 19.09 -22.24 -10.46
CA LEU A 83 18.71 -20.87 -10.11
C LEU A 83 19.28 -20.45 -8.75
N ILE A 84 19.31 -21.36 -7.77
CA ILE A 84 19.93 -21.14 -6.46
C ILE A 84 21.44 -20.86 -6.61
N ASN A 85 22.12 -21.60 -7.49
CA ASN A 85 23.54 -21.35 -7.78
C ASN A 85 23.78 -19.98 -8.42
N LEU A 86 22.86 -19.52 -9.28
CA LEU A 86 22.94 -18.16 -9.85
C LEU A 86 22.87 -17.10 -8.75
N LEU A 87 21.89 -17.18 -7.85
CA LEU A 87 21.78 -16.23 -6.73
C LEU A 87 22.97 -16.31 -5.75
N LYS A 88 23.50 -17.52 -5.53
CA LYS A 88 24.66 -17.76 -4.67
C LYS A 88 25.94 -17.10 -5.18
N ASN A 89 26.09 -17.00 -6.49
CA ASN A 89 27.26 -16.41 -7.15
C ASN A 89 26.98 -14.95 -7.61
N ALA A 90 25.90 -14.34 -7.12
CA ALA A 90 25.56 -12.96 -7.43
C ALA A 90 26.69 -12.01 -6.99
N LYS A 91 27.11 -11.15 -7.91
CA LYS A 91 28.14 -10.14 -7.64
C LYS A 91 27.56 -9.00 -6.80
N ILE A 92 28.35 -8.48 -5.87
CA ILE A 92 27.99 -7.31 -5.04
C ILE A 92 27.89 -6.06 -5.92
N GLU A 93 28.86 -5.86 -6.83
CA GLU A 93 28.87 -4.78 -7.82
C GLU A 93 28.33 -5.31 -9.16
N ALA A 94 27.01 -5.51 -9.21
CA ALA A 94 26.32 -6.00 -10.40
C ALA A 94 25.99 -4.87 -11.38
N THR A 95 26.12 -5.13 -12.67
CA THR A 95 25.57 -4.30 -13.76
C THR A 95 24.04 -4.30 -13.73
N GLU A 96 23.41 -3.34 -14.39
CA GLU A 96 21.94 -3.28 -14.51
C GLU A 96 21.34 -4.57 -15.11
N ALA A 97 22.03 -5.18 -16.08
CA ALA A 97 21.64 -6.46 -16.66
C ALA A 97 21.75 -7.62 -15.64
N GLU A 98 22.80 -7.65 -14.82
CA GLU A 98 22.97 -8.67 -13.78
C GLU A 98 21.95 -8.51 -12.65
N ILE A 99 21.60 -7.27 -12.26
CA ILE A 99 20.52 -7.00 -11.32
C ILE A 99 19.19 -7.52 -11.89
N SER A 100 18.91 -7.21 -13.17
CA SER A 100 17.71 -7.70 -13.85
C SER A 100 17.64 -9.23 -13.87
N LEU A 101 18.78 -9.90 -14.10
CA LEU A 101 18.92 -11.37 -14.05
C LEU A 101 18.66 -11.93 -12.65
N GLN A 102 19.16 -11.27 -11.60
CA GLN A 102 18.90 -11.67 -10.22
C GLN A 102 17.41 -11.51 -9.88
N GLU A 103 16.78 -10.40 -10.27
CA GLU A 103 15.36 -10.15 -10.01
C GLU A 103 14.45 -11.18 -10.66
N ILE A 104 14.69 -11.52 -11.94
CA ILE A 104 13.90 -12.57 -12.61
C ILE A 104 14.17 -13.94 -11.98
N THR A 105 15.40 -14.23 -11.55
CA THR A 105 15.76 -15.49 -10.89
C THR A 105 15.05 -15.63 -9.54
N THR A 106 15.03 -14.57 -8.73
CA THR A 106 14.28 -14.48 -7.47
C THR A 106 12.79 -14.69 -7.70
N PHE A 107 12.21 -14.04 -8.71
CA PHE A 107 10.80 -14.18 -9.07
C PHE A 107 10.48 -15.61 -9.52
N THR A 108 11.31 -16.19 -10.40
CA THR A 108 11.15 -17.56 -10.87
C THR A 108 11.21 -18.56 -9.71
N LEU A 109 12.20 -18.43 -8.81
CA LEU A 109 12.30 -19.26 -7.60
C LEU A 109 11.07 -19.14 -6.70
N ALA A 110 10.53 -17.94 -6.53
CA ALA A 110 9.29 -17.74 -5.78
C ALA A 110 8.10 -18.46 -6.43
N GLY A 111 8.05 -18.52 -7.77
CA GLY A 111 7.05 -19.25 -8.55
C GLY A 111 7.05 -20.77 -8.32
N PHE A 112 8.18 -21.35 -7.91
CA PHE A 112 8.27 -22.77 -7.50
C PHE A 112 7.69 -23.03 -6.09
N GLY A 113 7.34 -21.98 -5.34
CA GLY A 113 6.62 -22.09 -4.08
C GLY A 113 7.40 -22.87 -3.01
N ILE A 114 6.72 -23.83 -2.37
CA ILE A 114 7.23 -24.56 -1.19
C ILE A 114 8.56 -25.27 -1.49
N SER A 115 8.71 -25.87 -2.68
CA SER A 115 9.92 -26.61 -3.06
C SER A 115 11.18 -25.73 -3.10
N ALA A 116 11.03 -24.41 -3.26
CA ALA A 116 12.15 -23.47 -3.23
C ALA A 116 12.52 -23.00 -1.81
N ILE A 117 11.67 -23.21 -0.80
CA ILE A 117 11.87 -22.67 0.55
C ILE A 117 13.14 -23.22 1.19
N ALA A 118 13.34 -24.54 1.18
CA ALA A 118 14.51 -25.15 1.82
C ALA A 118 15.84 -24.71 1.16
N PRO A 119 15.99 -24.73 -0.18
CA PRO A 119 17.17 -24.18 -0.85
C PRO A 119 17.40 -22.69 -0.59
N LEU A 120 16.33 -21.87 -0.61
CA LEU A 120 16.44 -20.43 -0.30
C LEU A 120 16.83 -20.17 1.16
N THR A 121 16.38 -21.03 2.08
CA THR A 121 16.75 -20.94 3.50
C THR A 121 18.25 -21.15 3.69
N GLN A 122 18.85 -22.10 2.95
CA GLN A 122 20.31 -22.29 2.96
C GLN A 122 21.06 -21.07 2.45
N LEU A 123 20.50 -20.32 1.48
CA LEU A 123 21.11 -19.08 0.99
C LEU A 123 21.07 -17.93 2.00
N LEU A 124 20.22 -17.99 3.04
CA LEU A 124 20.22 -16.99 4.11
C LEU A 124 21.49 -17.03 4.96
N GLU A 125 22.20 -18.17 5.01
CA GLU A 125 23.44 -18.31 5.78
C GLU A 125 24.61 -17.53 5.18
N LYS A 126 24.52 -17.16 3.90
CA LYS A 126 25.57 -16.45 3.17
C LYS A 126 25.27 -14.98 3.05
N ALA A 127 26.21 -14.13 3.47
CA ALA A 127 26.03 -12.68 3.50
C ALA A 127 25.62 -12.09 2.13
N ASP A 128 26.29 -12.51 1.05
CA ASP A 128 26.11 -11.91 -0.28
C ASP A 128 24.77 -12.26 -0.92
N SER A 129 24.26 -13.49 -0.70
CA SER A 129 22.99 -13.95 -1.26
C SER A 129 21.78 -13.72 -0.35
N LYS A 130 22.00 -13.30 0.89
CA LYS A 130 20.93 -13.18 1.90
C LYS A 130 19.82 -12.24 1.46
N LEU A 131 20.15 -11.11 0.82
CA LEU A 131 19.16 -10.16 0.34
C LEU A 131 18.24 -10.79 -0.71
N LEU A 132 18.81 -11.41 -1.74
CA LEU A 132 18.08 -12.05 -2.84
C LEU A 132 17.23 -13.23 -2.33
N ALA A 133 17.78 -14.03 -1.41
CA ALA A 133 17.06 -15.12 -0.76
C ALA A 133 15.88 -14.63 0.08
N THR A 134 16.06 -13.56 0.86
CA THR A 134 14.98 -12.92 1.63
C THR A 134 13.88 -12.41 0.70
N GLN A 135 14.24 -11.77 -0.42
CA GLN A 135 13.28 -11.32 -1.43
C GLN A 135 12.49 -12.47 -2.05
N ALA A 136 13.15 -13.58 -2.40
CA ALA A 136 12.48 -14.73 -3.00
C ALA A 136 11.51 -15.37 -1.99
N LEU A 137 11.96 -15.58 -0.74
CA LEU A 137 11.12 -16.12 0.32
C LEU A 137 9.88 -15.24 0.56
N ALA A 138 10.06 -13.91 0.65
CA ALA A 138 8.96 -12.97 0.82
C ALA A 138 7.89 -13.06 -0.30
N GLN A 139 8.30 -13.36 -1.53
CA GLN A 139 7.39 -13.50 -2.67
C GLN A 139 6.61 -14.82 -2.70
N ILE A 140 7.09 -15.88 -2.04
CA ILE A 140 6.41 -17.20 -2.00
C ILE A 140 5.04 -17.13 -1.28
N ARG A 141 4.90 -16.24 -0.29
CA ARG A 141 3.65 -16.02 0.47
C ARG A 141 3.01 -17.30 1.05
N HIS A 142 3.84 -18.26 1.45
CA HIS A 142 3.42 -19.50 2.12
C HIS A 142 3.87 -19.50 3.58
N SER A 143 3.10 -20.06 4.50
CA SER A 143 3.40 -20.01 5.96
C SER A 143 4.75 -20.65 6.34
N GLU A 144 5.26 -21.58 5.53
CA GLU A 144 6.57 -22.19 5.74
C GLU A 144 7.74 -21.21 5.63
N ILE A 145 7.56 -20.02 5.03
CA ILE A 145 8.60 -18.99 5.00
C ILE A 145 8.79 -18.29 6.35
N ILE A 146 7.83 -18.43 7.29
CA ILE A 146 7.87 -17.73 8.57
C ILE A 146 9.14 -18.09 9.33
N THR A 147 9.44 -19.39 9.47
CA THR A 147 10.62 -19.84 10.22
C THR A 147 11.93 -19.34 9.60
N PRO A 148 12.16 -19.47 8.27
CA PRO A 148 13.32 -18.86 7.61
C PRO A 148 13.39 -17.33 7.79
N LEU A 149 12.31 -16.60 7.58
CA LEU A 149 12.32 -15.14 7.67
C LEU A 149 12.55 -14.62 9.09
N LEU A 150 12.10 -15.35 10.12
CA LEU A 150 12.41 -15.04 11.52
C LEU A 150 13.92 -15.08 11.82
N THR A 151 14.74 -15.76 11.01
CA THR A 151 16.20 -15.79 11.21
C THR A 151 16.91 -14.50 10.79
N VAL A 152 16.25 -13.63 10.00
CA VAL A 152 16.84 -12.42 9.41
C VAL A 152 16.19 -11.12 9.85
N VAL A 153 15.27 -11.15 10.82
CA VAL A 153 14.58 -9.94 11.33
C VAL A 153 15.52 -8.96 12.04
N ASN A 154 16.68 -9.44 12.51
CA ASN A 154 17.72 -8.65 13.16
C ASN A 154 18.99 -8.51 12.31
N ASP A 155 18.88 -8.71 10.99
CA ASP A 155 20.02 -8.62 10.09
C ASP A 155 20.64 -7.21 10.10
N PRO A 156 21.99 -7.05 10.03
CA PRO A 156 22.62 -5.75 9.96
C PRO A 156 22.15 -4.92 8.76
N ASN A 157 21.76 -5.56 7.64
CA ASN A 157 21.22 -4.86 6.48
C ASN A 157 19.74 -4.48 6.70
N PRO A 158 19.42 -3.17 6.76
CA PRO A 158 18.04 -2.73 7.00
C PRO A 158 17.06 -3.10 5.88
N ARG A 159 17.55 -3.28 4.65
CA ARG A 159 16.70 -3.74 3.53
C ARG A 159 16.20 -5.15 3.77
N ILE A 160 17.05 -6.03 4.31
CA ILE A 160 16.69 -7.41 4.67
C ILE A 160 15.65 -7.40 5.79
N ARG A 161 15.90 -6.61 6.85
CA ARG A 161 14.93 -6.46 7.95
C ARG A 161 13.57 -5.97 7.43
N ALA A 162 13.55 -4.91 6.62
CA ALA A 162 12.30 -4.35 6.09
C ALA A 162 11.50 -5.38 5.27
N ILE A 163 12.16 -6.14 4.38
CA ILE A 163 11.50 -7.19 3.57
C ILE A 163 10.98 -8.32 4.47
N ALA A 164 11.76 -8.74 5.47
CA ALA A 164 11.32 -9.78 6.40
C ALA A 164 10.10 -9.33 7.20
N ILE A 165 10.11 -8.11 7.75
CA ILE A 165 8.98 -7.54 8.50
C ILE A 165 7.74 -7.37 7.63
N GLU A 166 7.88 -6.88 6.40
CA GLU A 166 6.78 -6.76 5.44
C GLU A 166 6.13 -8.11 5.17
N ALA A 167 6.92 -9.12 4.82
CA ALA A 167 6.42 -10.45 4.51
C ALA A 167 5.76 -11.09 5.73
N LEU A 168 6.42 -11.06 6.89
CA LEU A 168 5.91 -11.61 8.14
C LEU A 168 4.61 -10.93 8.58
N GLY A 169 4.49 -9.61 8.39
CA GLY A 169 3.29 -8.83 8.74
C GLY A 169 2.02 -9.29 8.04
N SER A 170 2.11 -10.04 6.94
CA SER A 170 0.95 -10.62 6.25
C SER A 170 0.41 -11.90 6.90
N PHE A 171 1.12 -12.49 7.87
CA PHE A 171 0.72 -13.74 8.52
C PHE A 171 0.12 -13.52 9.92
N HIS A 172 -0.88 -14.35 10.24
CA HIS A 172 -1.54 -14.36 11.56
C HIS A 172 -0.86 -15.33 12.54
N ASP A 173 0.48 -15.43 12.48
CA ASP A 173 1.25 -16.31 13.36
C ASP A 173 1.62 -15.57 14.66
N PRO A 174 1.32 -16.14 15.84
CA PRO A 174 1.64 -15.50 17.13
C PRO A 174 3.13 -15.20 17.33
N ARG A 175 4.03 -15.97 16.70
CA ARG A 175 5.48 -15.75 16.78
C ARG A 175 5.92 -14.45 16.12
N VAL A 176 5.12 -13.91 15.20
CA VAL A 176 5.40 -12.68 14.46
C VAL A 176 5.10 -11.43 15.29
N ILE A 177 4.15 -11.50 16.23
CA ILE A 177 3.69 -10.32 16.98
C ILE A 177 4.81 -9.64 17.78
N PRO A 178 5.62 -10.35 18.59
CA PRO A 178 6.72 -9.72 19.31
C PRO A 178 7.73 -9.05 18.37
N ILE A 179 7.95 -9.65 17.19
CA ILE A 179 8.88 -9.14 16.17
C ILE A 179 8.38 -7.83 15.56
N LEU A 180 7.09 -7.76 15.20
CA LEU A 180 6.52 -6.50 14.68
C LEU A 180 6.55 -5.40 15.74
N LEU A 181 6.28 -5.72 17.00
CA LEU A 181 6.33 -4.75 18.10
C LEU A 181 7.74 -4.23 18.34
N GLU A 182 8.78 -5.08 18.25
CA GLU A 182 10.17 -4.67 18.35
C GLU A 182 10.56 -3.75 17.18
N ALA A 183 10.16 -4.12 15.96
CA ALA A 183 10.44 -3.39 14.72
C ALA A 183 9.85 -1.96 14.68
N LEU A 184 8.87 -1.64 15.53
CA LEU A 184 8.39 -0.25 15.74
C LEU A 184 9.49 0.69 16.26
N THR A 185 10.56 0.17 16.85
CA THR A 185 11.67 0.95 17.40
C THR A 185 12.96 0.86 16.58
N ASP A 186 12.91 0.24 15.39
CA ASP A 186 14.08 0.08 14.52
C ASP A 186 14.65 1.46 14.14
N PRO A 187 15.99 1.64 14.08
CA PRO A 187 16.59 2.90 13.67
C PRO A 187 16.20 3.34 12.25
N VAL A 188 15.86 2.39 11.38
CA VAL A 188 15.49 2.64 9.98
C VAL A 188 13.99 2.76 9.81
N ALA A 189 13.57 3.89 9.23
CA ALA A 189 12.16 4.23 9.08
C ALA A 189 11.38 3.25 8.21
N ASP A 190 11.99 2.66 7.18
CA ASP A 190 11.31 1.66 6.36
C ASP A 190 10.93 0.42 7.17
N VAL A 191 11.76 -0.01 8.12
CA VAL A 191 11.45 -1.14 9.00
C VAL A 191 10.27 -0.77 9.93
N ARG A 192 10.32 0.42 10.56
CA ARG A 192 9.21 0.92 11.39
C ARG A 192 7.90 1.03 10.61
N LYS A 193 7.96 1.53 9.37
CA LYS A 193 6.82 1.65 8.47
C LYS A 193 6.18 0.28 8.20
N GLN A 194 6.99 -0.75 7.88
CA GLN A 194 6.46 -2.10 7.65
C GLN A 194 5.86 -2.71 8.93
N ALA A 195 6.46 -2.46 10.09
CA ALA A 195 5.90 -2.87 11.37
C ALA A 195 4.53 -2.24 11.64
N VAL A 196 4.39 -0.94 11.40
CA VAL A 196 3.12 -0.21 11.52
C VAL A 196 2.06 -0.77 10.57
N ILE A 197 2.43 -1.07 9.31
CA ILE A 197 1.50 -1.68 8.33
C ILE A 197 1.04 -3.05 8.80
N GLY A 198 1.96 -3.92 9.18
CA GLY A 198 1.66 -5.28 9.64
C GLY A 198 0.79 -5.30 10.89
N LEU A 199 1.06 -4.41 11.85
CA LEU A 199 0.25 -4.29 13.06
C LEU A 199 -1.12 -3.63 12.82
N GLY A 200 -1.20 -2.65 11.94
CA GLY A 200 -2.43 -1.90 11.64
C GLY A 200 -3.54 -2.71 10.97
N VAL A 201 -3.24 -3.92 10.48
CA VAL A 201 -4.24 -4.85 9.92
C VAL A 201 -4.63 -5.97 10.89
N ARG A 202 -4.05 -6.00 12.10
CA ARG A 202 -4.24 -7.06 13.10
C ARG A 202 -5.23 -6.65 14.18
N LEU A 203 -6.49 -6.50 13.77
CA LEU A 203 -7.60 -6.11 14.67
C LEU A 203 -7.85 -7.15 15.77
N ASP A 204 -7.47 -8.40 15.56
CA ASP A 204 -7.52 -9.49 16.54
C ASP A 204 -6.63 -9.22 17.78
N LEU A 205 -5.65 -8.32 17.67
CA LEU A 205 -4.77 -7.97 18.79
C LEU A 205 -5.40 -7.00 19.78
N LEU A 206 -6.48 -6.29 19.40
CA LEU A 206 -7.12 -5.28 20.26
C LEU A 206 -7.62 -5.85 21.59
N GLU A 207 -7.94 -7.15 21.64
CA GLU A 207 -8.39 -7.83 22.87
C GLU A 207 -7.25 -8.10 23.86
N ASN A 208 -6.01 -8.18 23.37
CA ASN A 208 -4.87 -8.71 24.14
C ASN A 208 -3.75 -7.68 24.35
N ILE A 209 -3.65 -6.69 23.47
CA ILE A 209 -2.58 -5.71 23.43
C ILE A 209 -3.21 -4.34 23.25
N ASN A 210 -2.80 -3.36 24.06
CA ASN A 210 -3.12 -1.96 23.76
C ASN A 210 -2.29 -1.51 22.55
N LEU A 211 -2.82 -1.78 21.36
CA LEU A 211 -2.16 -1.49 20.10
C LEU A 211 -2.06 0.02 19.84
N VAL A 212 -3.04 0.80 20.30
CA VAL A 212 -3.02 2.25 20.20
C VAL A 212 -1.82 2.83 20.92
N GLU A 213 -1.58 2.42 22.18
CA GLU A 213 -0.42 2.85 22.96
C GLU A 213 0.92 2.45 22.32
N LYS A 214 0.98 1.32 21.60
CA LYS A 214 2.19 0.91 20.87
C LYS A 214 2.43 1.74 19.62
N LEU A 215 1.38 2.12 18.91
CA LEU A 215 1.47 2.88 17.66
C LEU A 215 1.57 4.39 17.90
N LYS A 216 1.00 4.91 19.00
CA LYS A 216 0.93 6.34 19.32
C LYS A 216 2.27 7.09 19.20
N PRO A 217 3.42 6.57 19.69
CA PRO A 217 4.70 7.28 19.55
C PRO A 217 5.12 7.53 18.09
N LEU A 218 4.70 6.66 17.15
CA LEU A 218 5.07 6.73 15.74
C LEU A 218 4.28 7.82 14.99
N LEU A 219 3.23 8.40 15.60
CA LEU A 219 2.67 9.65 15.11
C LEU A 219 3.72 10.76 15.10
N TRP A 220 4.70 10.71 16.01
CA TRP A 220 5.80 11.67 16.13
C TRP A 220 7.13 11.20 15.55
N ASP A 221 7.07 10.29 14.59
CA ASP A 221 8.26 9.88 13.87
C ASP A 221 8.91 11.05 13.12
N ILE A 222 10.24 11.00 12.98
CA ILE A 222 11.02 11.99 12.21
C ILE A 222 10.67 11.91 10.72
N ARG A 223 10.27 10.73 10.24
CA ARG A 223 9.91 10.47 8.85
C ARG A 223 8.40 10.63 8.64
N PRO A 224 7.95 11.58 7.79
CA PRO A 224 6.53 11.79 7.52
C PRO A 224 5.81 10.54 7.00
N GLU A 225 6.52 9.68 6.27
CA GLU A 225 5.96 8.45 5.72
C GLU A 225 5.54 7.48 6.83
N VAL A 226 6.25 7.45 7.96
CA VAL A 226 5.90 6.64 9.12
C VAL A 226 4.69 7.24 9.84
N CYS A 227 4.69 8.56 10.08
CA CYS A 227 3.55 9.27 10.66
C CYS A 227 2.25 8.98 9.89
N GLN A 228 2.28 9.11 8.56
CA GLN A 228 1.13 8.85 7.69
C GLN A 228 0.65 7.41 7.82
N GLN A 229 1.56 6.42 7.79
CA GLN A 229 1.15 5.02 7.96
C GLN A 229 0.59 4.77 9.36
N THR A 230 1.10 5.43 10.40
CA THR A 230 0.56 5.32 11.76
C THR A 230 -0.85 5.90 11.85
N GLN A 231 -1.11 7.03 11.18
CA GLN A 231 -2.46 7.59 11.09
C GLN A 231 -3.45 6.62 10.45
N LEU A 232 -3.05 6.01 9.33
CA LEU A 232 -3.86 5.00 8.64
C LEU A 232 -4.06 3.73 9.47
N ALA A 233 -3.03 3.27 10.19
CA ALA A 233 -3.12 2.11 11.07
C ALA A 233 -4.09 2.37 12.23
N LEU A 234 -3.97 3.51 12.91
CA LEU A 234 -4.88 3.92 13.98
C LEU A 234 -6.32 4.08 13.48
N ALA A 235 -6.51 4.65 12.28
CA ALA A 235 -7.83 4.77 11.68
C ALA A 235 -8.54 3.42 11.50
N ARG A 236 -7.80 2.38 11.09
CA ARG A 236 -8.33 1.02 10.89
C ARG A 236 -8.78 0.37 12.20
N LEU A 237 -8.23 0.78 13.34
CA LEU A 237 -8.60 0.21 14.65
C LEU A 237 -10.03 0.60 15.06
N LYS A 238 -10.55 1.72 14.54
CA LYS A 238 -11.91 2.22 14.80
C LYS A 238 -12.24 2.35 16.30
N THR A 239 -11.29 2.82 17.10
CA THR A 239 -11.47 3.03 18.55
C THR A 239 -11.43 4.52 18.92
N ASP A 240 -12.10 4.88 20.02
CA ASP A 240 -12.06 6.25 20.56
C ASP A 240 -10.67 6.65 21.05
N GLU A 241 -9.87 5.68 21.52
CA GLU A 241 -8.48 5.90 21.91
C GLU A 241 -7.62 6.28 20.69
N ALA A 242 -7.81 5.60 19.56
CA ALA A 242 -7.16 5.95 18.30
C ALA A 242 -7.60 7.33 17.79
N ALA A 243 -8.89 7.65 17.91
CA ALA A 243 -9.40 8.98 17.57
C ALA A 243 -8.74 10.08 18.43
N THR A 244 -8.59 9.83 19.73
CA THR A 244 -7.96 10.76 20.67
C THR A 244 -6.49 11.00 20.29
N ALA A 245 -5.73 9.95 20.02
CA ALA A 245 -4.33 10.07 19.61
C ALA A 245 -4.17 10.85 18.29
N LEU A 246 -5.05 10.64 17.31
CA LEU A 246 -5.03 11.38 16.05
C LEU A 246 -5.40 12.85 16.24
N PHE A 247 -6.40 13.13 17.07
CA PHE A 247 -6.82 14.49 17.38
C PHE A 247 -5.71 15.28 18.08
N GLU A 248 -5.06 14.69 19.09
CA GLU A 248 -3.89 15.28 19.75
C GLU A 248 -2.81 15.67 18.72
N GLN A 249 -2.59 14.80 17.71
CA GLN A 249 -1.63 15.09 16.67
C GLN A 249 -2.06 16.25 15.77
N VAL A 250 -3.29 16.23 15.27
CA VAL A 250 -3.81 17.25 14.35
C VAL A 250 -3.79 18.65 14.98
N GLN A 251 -4.07 18.74 16.28
CA GLN A 251 -4.06 20.00 17.03
C GLN A 251 -2.66 20.57 17.27
N SER A 252 -1.62 19.73 17.23
CA SER A 252 -0.27 20.18 17.53
C SER A 252 0.23 21.23 16.52
N PRO A 253 0.76 22.38 16.98
CA PRO A 253 1.28 23.43 16.09
C PRO A 253 2.53 23.01 15.29
N SER A 254 3.29 22.04 15.78
CA SER A 254 4.53 21.58 15.12
C SER A 254 4.28 20.69 13.90
N VAL A 255 3.04 20.31 13.65
CA VAL A 255 2.67 19.34 12.61
C VAL A 255 2.42 20.05 11.29
N PRO A 256 3.09 19.65 10.19
CA PRO A 256 2.82 20.18 8.87
C PRO A 256 1.37 19.99 8.44
N LEU A 257 0.83 20.94 7.68
CA LEU A 257 -0.56 20.91 7.19
C LEU A 257 -0.90 19.60 6.46
N SER A 258 0.02 19.04 5.68
CA SER A 258 -0.19 17.77 4.98
C SER A 258 -0.54 16.62 5.95
N LEU A 259 0.22 16.49 7.05
CA LEU A 259 -0.04 15.49 8.08
C LEU A 259 -1.32 15.81 8.88
N LYS A 260 -1.67 17.09 9.07
CA LYS A 260 -2.95 17.45 9.69
C LYS A 260 -4.14 17.00 8.83
N ILE A 261 -4.05 17.22 7.51
CA ILE A 261 -5.07 16.78 6.55
C ILE A 261 -5.19 15.24 6.56
N ASP A 262 -4.07 14.52 6.55
CA ASP A 262 -4.07 13.06 6.62
C ASP A 262 -4.64 12.54 7.96
N GLY A 263 -4.36 13.23 9.06
CA GLY A 263 -4.96 12.97 10.38
C GLY A 263 -6.47 13.22 10.41
N VAL A 264 -6.96 14.29 9.79
CA VAL A 264 -8.40 14.57 9.63
C VAL A 264 -9.09 13.47 8.81
N ARG A 265 -8.49 13.03 7.71
CA ARG A 265 -9.02 11.90 6.92
C ARG A 265 -9.11 10.63 7.75
N SER A 266 -8.07 10.38 8.54
CA SER A 266 -7.99 9.22 9.45
C SER A 266 -9.06 9.28 10.54
N LEU A 267 -9.30 10.45 11.14
CA LEU A 267 -10.41 10.69 12.07
C LEU A 267 -11.77 10.40 11.39
N GLY A 268 -11.96 10.87 10.16
CA GLY A 268 -13.17 10.60 9.38
C GLY A 268 -13.42 9.11 9.11
N TRP A 269 -12.37 8.30 8.98
CA TRP A 269 -12.50 6.85 8.75
C TRP A 269 -12.78 6.02 10.00
N ILE A 270 -12.51 6.56 11.19
CA ILE A 270 -12.78 5.87 12.46
C ILE A 270 -14.29 5.73 12.67
N GLU A 271 -15.05 6.77 12.34
CA GLU A 271 -16.52 6.83 12.48
C GLU A 271 -17.05 6.40 13.86
N THR A 272 -16.40 6.87 14.93
CA THR A 272 -16.92 6.80 16.30
C THR A 272 -17.50 8.14 16.75
N PRO A 273 -18.38 8.17 17.78
CA PRO A 273 -18.87 9.44 18.34
C PRO A 273 -17.75 10.40 18.75
N ALA A 274 -16.66 9.87 19.36
CA ALA A 274 -15.51 10.70 19.73
C ALA A 274 -14.82 11.30 18.50
N SER A 275 -14.60 10.50 17.44
CA SER A 275 -13.99 11.01 16.20
C SER A 275 -14.80 12.12 15.55
N LEU A 276 -16.15 12.02 15.55
CA LEU A 276 -17.02 13.05 15.02
C LEU A 276 -17.00 14.32 15.88
N ASN A 277 -16.98 14.18 17.20
CA ASN A 277 -16.81 15.31 18.12
C ASN A 277 -15.46 16.01 17.90
N TYR A 278 -14.38 15.26 17.69
CA TYR A 278 -13.07 15.84 17.40
C TYR A 278 -13.03 16.56 16.05
N LEU A 279 -13.68 16.04 15.01
CA LEU A 279 -13.85 16.75 13.75
C LEU A 279 -14.61 18.07 13.95
N GLN A 280 -15.67 18.07 14.76
CA GLN A 280 -16.38 19.30 15.14
C GLN A 280 -15.47 20.27 15.90
N GLU A 281 -14.69 19.78 16.86
CA GLU A 281 -13.78 20.61 17.67
C GLU A 281 -12.70 21.26 16.80
N ILE A 282 -12.16 20.55 15.80
CA ILE A 282 -11.22 21.13 14.82
C ILE A 282 -11.87 22.30 14.07
N LEU A 283 -13.16 22.24 13.73
CA LEU A 283 -13.84 23.38 13.09
C LEU A 283 -13.98 24.57 14.05
N LEU A 284 -14.23 24.31 15.33
CA LEU A 284 -14.41 25.34 16.36
C LEU A 284 -13.13 26.13 16.64
N THR A 285 -11.93 25.58 16.40
CA THR A 285 -10.67 26.32 16.58
C THR A 285 -10.52 27.49 15.60
N PHE A 286 -11.28 27.49 14.51
CA PHE A 286 -11.34 28.55 13.49
C PHE A 286 -12.52 29.51 13.66
N ASP A 287 -13.27 29.41 14.77
CA ASP A 287 -14.34 30.34 15.11
C ASP A 287 -13.79 31.46 16.03
N PRO A 288 -13.93 32.74 15.64
CA PRO A 288 -13.53 33.89 16.46
C PRO A 288 -14.16 33.92 17.85
N LYS A 289 -15.32 33.28 18.06
CA LYS A 289 -15.95 33.15 19.38
C LYS A 289 -15.11 32.34 20.35
N PHE A 290 -14.36 31.37 19.84
CA PHE A 290 -13.54 30.44 20.63
C PHE A 290 -12.05 30.77 20.54
N ASN A 291 -11.61 31.46 19.50
CA ASN A 291 -10.24 31.95 19.35
C ASN A 291 -10.22 33.45 19.02
N LEU A 292 -10.14 34.25 20.08
CA LEU A 292 -10.15 35.72 20.04
C LEU A 292 -8.95 36.33 19.27
N ASN A 293 -7.93 35.53 18.93
CA ASN A 293 -6.75 35.97 18.19
C ASN A 293 -6.87 35.73 16.67
N LEU A 294 -8.00 35.20 16.18
CA LEU A 294 -8.26 35.05 14.74
C LEU A 294 -8.41 36.42 14.07
N SER A 295 -7.47 36.75 13.18
CA SER A 295 -7.53 37.96 12.36
C SER A 295 -8.19 37.68 11.01
N GLN A 296 -7.62 36.75 10.23
CA GLN A 296 -8.14 36.27 8.95
C GLN A 296 -7.80 34.78 8.77
N ILE A 297 -8.74 34.00 8.24
CA ILE A 297 -8.49 32.58 7.92
C ILE A 297 -7.60 32.51 6.68
N THR A 298 -6.48 31.81 6.81
CA THR A 298 -5.50 31.58 5.75
C THR A 298 -5.99 30.54 4.75
N THR A 299 -5.39 30.50 3.56
CA THR A 299 -5.70 29.47 2.55
C THR A 299 -5.42 28.05 3.05
N GLU A 300 -4.40 27.87 3.88
CA GLU A 300 -4.05 26.60 4.49
C GLU A 300 -5.14 26.11 5.46
N GLU A 301 -5.65 27.00 6.30
CA GLU A 301 -6.76 26.71 7.21
C GLU A 301 -8.06 26.42 6.45
N ILE A 302 -8.32 27.14 5.35
CA ILE A 302 -9.45 26.84 4.45
C ILE A 302 -9.35 25.41 3.92
N ASN A 303 -8.16 24.94 3.51
CA ASN A 303 -7.98 23.57 3.02
C ASN A 303 -8.25 22.53 4.12
N LEU A 304 -7.81 22.79 5.36
CA LEU A 304 -8.09 21.91 6.49
C LEU A 304 -9.59 21.85 6.80
N ILE A 305 -10.26 23.00 6.87
CA ILE A 305 -11.71 23.11 7.09
C ILE A 305 -12.48 22.35 5.99
N GLN A 306 -12.06 22.49 4.73
CA GLN A 306 -12.65 21.73 3.60
C GLN A 306 -12.56 20.22 3.82
N GLU A 307 -11.39 19.71 4.23
CA GLU A 307 -11.22 18.28 4.48
C GLU A 307 -12.09 17.82 5.66
N VAL A 308 -12.18 18.60 6.73
CA VAL A 308 -13.04 18.25 7.88
C VAL A 308 -14.51 18.16 7.47
N ILE A 309 -15.03 19.16 6.75
CA ILE A 309 -16.41 19.16 6.23
C ILE A 309 -16.64 17.96 5.31
N GLN A 310 -15.65 17.64 4.47
CA GLN A 310 -15.71 16.50 3.57
C GLN A 310 -15.77 15.17 4.33
N CYS A 311 -15.01 15.01 5.40
CA CYS A 311 -15.06 13.83 6.28
C CYS A 311 -16.42 13.70 6.97
N ILE A 312 -16.93 14.78 7.59
CA ILE A 312 -18.26 14.79 8.23
C ILE A 312 -19.35 14.44 7.23
N GLY A 313 -19.30 14.99 6.02
CA GLY A 313 -20.25 14.72 4.95
C GLY A 313 -20.13 13.32 4.30
N ARG A 314 -19.14 12.52 4.68
CA ARG A 314 -18.93 11.15 4.19
C ARG A 314 -19.21 10.07 5.24
N ILE A 315 -19.61 10.44 6.45
CA ILE A 315 -19.96 9.49 7.51
C ILE A 315 -21.02 8.49 7.01
N GLU A 316 -20.66 7.21 7.01
CA GLU A 316 -21.54 6.15 6.54
C GLU A 316 -22.40 5.58 7.69
N THR A 317 -21.85 5.52 8.90
CA THR A 317 -22.49 5.03 10.14
C THR A 317 -23.80 5.77 10.44
N LEU A 318 -24.92 5.04 10.44
CA LEU A 318 -26.28 5.60 10.45
C LEU A 318 -26.56 6.40 11.72
N GLU A 319 -26.11 5.89 12.88
CA GLU A 319 -26.30 6.48 14.20
C GLU A 319 -25.63 7.86 14.32
N LEU A 320 -24.59 8.11 13.52
CA LEU A 320 -23.83 9.35 13.54
C LEU A 320 -24.32 10.37 12.51
N ARG A 321 -25.15 9.97 11.54
CA ARG A 321 -25.58 10.87 10.46
C ARG A 321 -26.40 12.06 10.94
N GLU A 322 -27.23 11.87 11.97
CA GLU A 322 -28.02 12.97 12.56
C GLU A 322 -27.09 14.02 13.15
N GLN A 323 -26.13 13.58 13.96
CA GLN A 323 -25.14 14.46 14.56
C GLN A 323 -24.27 15.14 13.49
N ALA A 324 -23.77 14.38 12.50
CA ALA A 324 -22.96 14.92 11.40
C ALA A 324 -23.74 15.98 10.60
N THR A 325 -25.01 15.73 10.34
CA THR A 325 -25.90 16.69 9.67
C THR A 325 -26.07 17.93 10.51
N GLN A 326 -26.32 17.79 11.81
CA GLN A 326 -26.49 18.93 12.71
C GLN A 326 -25.23 19.79 12.77
N ILE A 327 -24.03 19.18 12.81
CA ILE A 327 -22.75 19.92 12.78
C ILE A 327 -22.66 20.78 11.52
N LEU A 328 -22.96 20.22 10.34
CA LEU A 328 -22.93 20.96 9.08
C LEU A 328 -23.98 22.08 8.99
N ILE A 329 -25.16 21.87 9.58
CA ILE A 329 -26.21 22.89 9.68
C ILE A 329 -25.78 24.02 10.63
N ASP A 330 -25.20 23.67 11.77
CA ASP A 330 -24.73 24.64 12.78
C ASP A 330 -23.59 25.49 12.23
N LEU A 331 -22.73 24.93 11.37
CA LEU A 331 -21.78 25.74 10.61
C LEU A 331 -22.53 26.82 9.84
N LEU A 332 -23.47 26.46 8.94
CA LEU A 332 -24.20 27.43 8.12
C LEU A 332 -24.88 28.55 8.92
N ASN A 333 -25.46 28.21 10.07
CA ASN A 333 -26.28 29.14 10.85
C ASN A 333 -25.47 30.11 11.72
N ASN A 334 -24.27 29.73 12.16
CA ASN A 334 -23.52 30.50 13.16
C ASN A 334 -22.62 31.60 12.59
N ASN A 335 -22.68 31.88 11.28
CA ASN A 335 -21.86 32.88 10.59
C ASN A 335 -20.35 32.69 10.82
N TYR A 336 -19.86 31.45 10.80
CA TYR A 336 -18.42 31.17 10.84
C TYR A 336 -17.69 31.96 9.74
N PRO A 337 -16.53 32.59 10.00
CA PRO A 337 -15.86 33.41 8.98
C PRO A 337 -15.53 32.64 7.71
N ALA A 338 -15.23 31.34 7.84
CA ALA A 338 -14.96 30.44 6.72
C ALA A 338 -16.14 30.33 5.73
N ILE A 339 -17.38 30.60 6.17
CA ILE A 339 -18.57 30.54 5.32
C ILE A 339 -18.60 31.71 4.34
N SER A 340 -17.83 32.78 4.55
CA SER A 340 -17.66 33.80 3.52
C SER A 340 -17.07 33.23 2.22
N GLU A 341 -16.29 32.14 2.32
CA GLU A 341 -15.72 31.44 1.18
C GLU A 341 -16.76 30.57 0.45
N PRO A 342 -17.08 30.84 -0.82
CA PRO A 342 -18.07 30.06 -1.57
C PRO A 342 -17.74 28.57 -1.68
N LYS A 343 -16.45 28.20 -1.65
CA LYS A 343 -16.03 26.80 -1.66
C LYS A 343 -16.51 26.06 -0.42
N ILE A 344 -16.43 26.68 0.76
CA ILE A 344 -16.89 26.07 2.02
C ILE A 344 -18.37 25.75 1.95
N LYS A 345 -19.20 26.70 1.49
CA LYS A 345 -20.64 26.47 1.29
C LYS A 345 -20.93 25.32 0.31
N GLN A 346 -20.15 25.19 -0.76
CA GLN A 346 -20.29 24.08 -1.73
C GLN A 346 -20.02 22.72 -1.07
N PHE A 347 -18.95 22.62 -0.26
CA PHE A 347 -18.62 21.39 0.45
C PHE A 347 -19.66 21.04 1.52
N ILE A 348 -20.19 22.03 2.23
CA ILE A 348 -21.29 21.81 3.19
C ILE A 348 -22.52 21.30 2.46
N ALA A 349 -22.94 21.95 1.36
CA ALA A 349 -24.08 21.50 0.57
C ALA A 349 -23.88 20.06 0.05
N LEU A 350 -22.69 19.74 -0.47
CA LEU A 350 -22.35 18.40 -0.91
C LEU A 350 -22.42 17.37 0.23
N GLY A 351 -21.89 17.71 1.41
CA GLY A 351 -21.91 16.85 2.60
C GLY A 351 -23.32 16.59 3.10
N LEU A 352 -24.14 17.64 3.24
CA LEU A 352 -25.56 17.53 3.60
C LEU A 352 -26.34 16.63 2.62
N GLY A 353 -26.09 16.79 1.31
CA GLY A 353 -26.71 15.96 0.28
C GLY A 353 -26.25 14.50 0.30
N LYS A 354 -25.03 14.21 0.78
CA LYS A 354 -24.54 12.82 0.95
C LYS A 354 -25.11 12.16 2.20
N LEU A 355 -25.22 12.91 3.30
CA LEU A 355 -25.81 12.42 4.55
C LEU A 355 -27.30 12.09 4.37
N GLY A 356 -28.01 12.84 3.52
CA GLY A 356 -29.32 12.46 3.01
C GLY A 356 -30.49 12.70 3.98
N LEU A 357 -30.29 13.45 5.07
CA LEU A 357 -31.31 13.66 6.08
C LEU A 357 -32.25 14.83 5.75
N ILE A 358 -33.54 14.66 6.07
CA ILE A 358 -34.60 15.65 5.83
C ILE A 358 -34.31 17.00 6.52
N ALA A 359 -33.64 16.97 7.68
CA ALA A 359 -33.22 18.18 8.41
C ALA A 359 -32.37 19.14 7.55
N ALA A 360 -31.66 18.62 6.54
CA ALA A 360 -30.83 19.43 5.65
C ALA A 360 -31.60 20.23 4.58
N ILE A 361 -32.89 19.94 4.35
CA ILE A 361 -33.68 20.56 3.26
C ILE A 361 -33.76 22.08 3.43
N ASN A 362 -34.18 22.57 4.60
CA ASN A 362 -34.34 24.01 4.83
C ASN A 362 -33.01 24.79 4.73
N PRO A 363 -31.91 24.34 5.37
CA PRO A 363 -30.59 24.92 5.16
C PRO A 363 -30.13 24.97 3.69
N LEU A 364 -30.40 23.91 2.92
CA LEU A 364 -30.05 23.87 1.50
C LEU A 364 -30.91 24.82 0.65
N ILE A 365 -32.20 24.97 0.97
CA ILE A 365 -33.08 25.96 0.33
C ILE A 365 -32.56 27.38 0.57
N ASN A 366 -32.11 27.69 1.78
CA ASN A 366 -31.52 29.01 2.09
C ASN A 366 -30.27 29.31 1.27
N LEU A 367 -29.50 28.29 0.87
CA LEU A 367 -28.35 28.46 -0.01
C LEU A 367 -28.71 28.68 -1.50
N LEU A 368 -29.96 28.52 -1.90
CA LEU A 368 -30.39 28.76 -3.30
C LEU A 368 -30.39 30.25 -3.67
N VAL A 369 -30.41 31.15 -2.68
CA VAL A 369 -30.31 32.60 -2.90
C VAL A 369 -28.88 33.13 -2.79
N ASP A 370 -27.88 32.24 -2.62
CA ASP A 370 -26.48 32.64 -2.54
C ASP A 370 -26.01 33.35 -3.82
N PRO A 371 -25.23 34.46 -3.73
CA PRO A 371 -24.76 35.18 -4.91
C PRO A 371 -23.87 34.31 -5.83
N ASN A 372 -23.17 33.31 -5.27
CA ASN A 372 -22.28 32.46 -6.05
C ASN A 372 -23.05 31.35 -6.79
N PRO A 373 -22.96 31.26 -8.14
CA PRO A 373 -23.68 30.24 -8.91
C PRO A 373 -23.28 28.81 -8.56
N SER A 374 -22.01 28.57 -8.24
CA SER A 374 -21.53 27.23 -7.88
C SER A 374 -22.14 26.74 -6.58
N VAL A 375 -22.34 27.63 -5.58
CA VAL A 375 -23.04 27.29 -4.33
C VAL A 375 -24.47 26.85 -4.63
N ARG A 376 -25.20 27.62 -5.44
CA ARG A 376 -26.58 27.28 -5.83
C ARG A 376 -26.66 25.92 -6.54
N LEU A 377 -25.74 25.64 -7.46
CA LEU A 377 -25.68 24.36 -8.18
C LEU A 377 -25.46 23.17 -7.24
N HIS A 378 -24.54 23.29 -6.28
CA HIS A 378 -24.28 22.23 -5.30
C HIS A 378 -25.50 22.02 -4.39
N SER A 379 -26.19 23.08 -3.96
CA SER A 379 -27.41 22.97 -3.16
C SER A 379 -28.55 22.30 -3.92
N ILE A 380 -28.75 22.61 -5.21
CA ILE A 380 -29.73 21.91 -6.05
C ILE A 380 -29.38 20.43 -6.17
N SER A 381 -28.10 20.11 -6.42
CA SER A 381 -27.67 18.71 -6.50
C SER A 381 -27.85 17.96 -5.17
N ALA A 382 -27.65 18.64 -4.04
CA ALA A 382 -27.83 18.06 -2.71
C ALA A 382 -29.31 17.79 -2.41
N LEU A 383 -30.20 18.75 -2.70
CA LEU A 383 -31.65 18.60 -2.54
C LEU A 383 -32.20 17.42 -3.36
N LYS A 384 -31.68 17.19 -4.58
CA LYS A 384 -32.07 16.03 -5.41
C LYS A 384 -31.71 14.68 -4.79
N LYS A 385 -30.70 14.63 -3.92
CA LYS A 385 -30.25 13.38 -3.26
C LYS A 385 -31.05 13.07 -2.00
N ILE A 386 -31.66 14.08 -1.39
CA ILE A 386 -32.54 13.93 -0.23
C ILE A 386 -33.94 13.66 -0.78
N GLU A 387 -34.21 12.41 -1.13
CA GLU A 387 -35.56 12.03 -1.57
C GLU A 387 -36.56 12.22 -0.41
N PRO A 388 -37.72 12.87 -0.63
CA PRO A 388 -38.81 12.77 0.32
C PRO A 388 -39.31 11.33 0.30
N GLN A 389 -39.34 10.67 1.48
CA GLN A 389 -40.03 9.39 1.65
C GLN A 389 -41.42 9.49 1.01
N PRO A 390 -41.83 8.58 0.10
CA PRO A 390 -43.19 8.57 -0.41
C PRO A 390 -44.13 8.33 0.78
N THR A 391 -44.94 9.36 1.07
CA THR A 391 -45.96 9.39 2.12
C THR A 391 -47.04 8.34 1.92
#